data_AF-A0A5A7RCZ2-F1
#
_entry.id   AF-A0A5A7RCZ2-F1
#
_cell.length_a   1.000
_cell.length_b   1.000
_cell.length_c   1.000
_cell.angle_alpha   90.00
_cell.angle_beta   90.00
_cell.angle_gamma   90.00
#
_symmetry.space_group_name_H-M   'P 1'
#
loop_
_entity.id
_entity.type
_entity.pdbx_description
1 polymer ?
#
loop_
_entity_poly.entity_id
_entity_poly.type
_entity_poly.pdbx_seq_one_letter_code
_entity_poly.pdbx_strand_id
1 'polypeptide(L)'
;MVKVAVSRKRSWIFPNELDSSSSPEYSDECQTQFQADIQYIFYYAFIVKDQQYWNIPPYISNWKNPKGYTIPLDKRLAADGRGLQDVHISYKFAKLSEALYVVEQKAKEVVVVRSKVQKEMMMKEMELQELARKARSERTGVVVVPTPSEKTNNDVLIICEPLPELPMLSLIFCVTTLLF
;
A
#
# COMPACT_ATOMS: atom_id res chain seq x y z
N MET A 1 -39.46 -37.74 34.61
CA MET A 1 -38.34 -37.09 33.90
C MET A 1 -38.73 -35.65 33.60
N VAL A 2 -38.21 -34.67 34.35
CA VAL A 2 -37.65 -33.39 33.85
C VAL A 2 -36.74 -32.90 34.97
N LYS A 3 -35.44 -32.74 34.69
CA LYS A 3 -34.47 -32.06 35.55
C LYS A 3 -34.26 -30.68 34.96
N VAL A 4 -34.46 -29.61 35.74
CA VAL A 4 -33.66 -28.37 35.63
C VAL A 4 -33.46 -27.83 37.05
N ALA A 5 -32.19 -27.81 37.45
CA ALA A 5 -31.70 -27.03 38.58
C ALA A 5 -31.37 -25.62 38.08
N VAL A 6 -31.44 -24.61 38.95
CA VAL A 6 -30.34 -23.67 39.24
C VAL A 6 -30.78 -22.61 40.24
N SER A 7 -30.03 -22.61 41.34
CA SER A 7 -29.59 -21.54 42.25
C SER A 7 -30.57 -20.57 42.90
N ARG A 8 -30.40 -20.49 44.23
CA ARG A 8 -31.16 -19.73 45.20
C ARG A 8 -30.70 -18.26 45.25
N LYS A 9 -31.68 -17.38 45.47
CA LYS A 9 -31.61 -16.08 46.18
C LYS A 9 -30.91 -14.91 45.46
N ARG A 10 -31.68 -14.17 44.67
CA ARG A 10 -31.93 -12.72 44.83
C ARG A 10 -33.22 -12.36 44.10
N SER A 11 -34.33 -12.35 44.83
CA SER A 11 -35.58 -11.77 44.35
C SER A 11 -35.48 -10.26 44.50
N TRP A 12 -35.38 -9.53 43.39
CA TRP A 12 -35.58 -8.09 43.39
C TRP A 12 -37.08 -7.85 43.46
N ILE A 13 -37.58 -7.47 44.63
CA ILE A 13 -38.95 -6.98 44.79
C ILE A 13 -38.90 -5.51 44.35
N PHE A 14 -39.49 -5.20 43.21
CA PHE A 14 -39.77 -3.81 42.84
C PHE A 14 -40.99 -3.34 43.63
N PRO A 15 -40.93 -2.23 44.39
CA PRO A 15 -42.10 -1.67 45.04
C PRO A 15 -43.08 -1.19 43.97
N ASN A 16 -44.26 -1.79 43.91
CA ASN A 16 -45.42 -1.23 43.25
C ASN A 16 -46.10 -0.31 44.27
N GLU A 17 -45.89 1.01 44.17
CA GLU A 17 -46.87 2.06 44.54
C GLU A 17 -46.20 3.44 44.44
N LEU A 18 -46.63 4.22 43.46
CA LEU A 18 -46.36 5.65 43.35
C LEU A 18 -47.44 6.38 44.16
N ASP A 19 -47.25 6.47 45.48
CA ASP A 19 -48.03 7.40 46.29
C ASP A 19 -47.42 8.81 46.15
N SER A 20 -48.14 9.63 45.39
CA SER A 20 -47.89 11.05 45.20
C SER A 20 -48.33 11.86 46.43
N SER A 21 -47.55 11.85 47.53
CA SER A 21 -47.58 12.92 48.55
C SER A 21 -46.55 12.71 49.68
N SER A 22 -45.29 12.51 49.33
CA SER A 22 -44.18 12.92 50.19
C SER A 22 -42.94 12.96 49.32
N SER A 23 -42.25 14.10 49.29
CA SER A 23 -40.92 14.18 48.69
C SER A 23 -40.07 13.11 49.34
N PRO A 24 -39.48 12.17 48.59
CA PRO A 24 -38.48 11.33 49.19
C PRO A 24 -37.34 12.26 49.55
N GLU A 25 -37.10 12.49 50.83
CA GLU A 25 -35.73 12.56 51.29
C GLU A 25 -35.11 11.25 50.81
N TYR A 26 -34.49 11.33 49.63
CA TYR A 26 -33.78 10.25 48.97
C TYR A 26 -32.58 9.96 49.86
N SER A 27 -32.87 9.10 50.84
CA SER A 27 -32.09 8.68 51.99
C SER A 27 -30.59 8.78 51.79
N ASP A 28 -29.95 9.70 52.52
CA ASP A 28 -28.50 9.81 52.68
C ASP A 28 -27.86 8.46 53.04
N GLU A 29 -28.62 7.54 53.65
CA GLU A 29 -28.22 6.17 53.98
C GLU A 29 -27.97 5.28 52.75
N CYS A 30 -28.78 5.39 51.70
CA CYS A 30 -28.55 4.63 50.45
C CYS A 30 -27.34 5.18 49.69
N GLN A 31 -27.15 6.50 49.72
CA GLN A 31 -26.04 7.19 49.10
C GLN A 31 -24.72 6.91 49.85
N THR A 32 -24.76 6.86 51.18
CA THR A 32 -23.62 6.46 52.02
C THR A 32 -23.32 4.97 51.92
N GLN A 33 -24.32 4.10 51.75
CA GLN A 33 -24.09 2.66 51.50
C GLN A 33 -23.44 2.43 50.13
N PHE A 34 -23.92 3.08 49.07
CA PHE A 34 -23.29 3.02 47.75
C PHE A 34 -21.87 3.60 47.78
N GLN A 35 -21.66 4.70 48.49
CA GLN A 35 -20.34 5.28 48.70
C GLN A 35 -19.43 4.34 49.49
N ALA A 36 -19.93 3.66 50.52
CA ALA A 36 -19.18 2.69 51.32
C ALA A 36 -18.81 1.43 50.50
N ASP A 37 -19.72 0.96 49.66
CA ASP A 37 -19.47 -0.17 48.75
C ASP A 37 -18.41 0.20 47.71
N ILE A 38 -18.45 1.43 47.17
CA ILE A 38 -17.38 1.96 46.30
C ILE A 38 -16.04 2.05 47.04
N GLN A 39 -16.04 2.58 48.27
CA GLN A 39 -14.83 2.69 49.10
C GLN A 39 -14.24 1.30 49.38
N TYR A 40 -15.09 0.32 49.66
CA TYR A 40 -14.69 -1.07 49.86
C TYR A 40 -14.05 -1.65 48.59
N ILE A 41 -14.70 -1.53 47.43
CA ILE A 41 -14.16 -2.01 46.14
C ILE A 41 -12.82 -1.32 45.80
N PHE A 42 -12.71 0.00 46.00
CA PHE A 42 -11.49 0.75 45.75
C PHE A 42 -10.33 0.31 46.65
N TYR A 43 -10.59 0.08 47.93
CA TYR A 43 -9.60 -0.37 48.91
C TYR A 43 -9.02 -1.76 48.59
N TYR A 44 -9.85 -2.70 48.13
CA TYR A 44 -9.38 -4.06 47.80
C TYR A 44 -8.80 -4.19 46.38
N ALA A 45 -9.10 -3.27 45.46
CA ALA A 45 -8.62 -3.32 44.08
C ALA A 45 -7.41 -2.41 43.80
N PHE A 46 -7.12 -1.44 44.65
CA PHE A 46 -6.03 -0.48 44.43
C PHE A 46 -4.81 -0.79 45.29
N ILE A 47 -4.03 -1.79 44.87
CA ILE A 47 -2.74 -2.09 45.48
C ILE A 47 -1.72 -1.05 45.01
N VAL A 48 -0.73 -0.70 45.84
CA VAL A 48 0.34 0.28 45.48
C VAL A 48 1.03 -0.04 44.14
N LYS A 49 1.08 -1.32 43.76
CA LYS A 49 1.54 -1.77 42.44
C LYS A 49 0.60 -1.33 41.31
N ASP A 50 -0.70 -1.53 41.48
CA ASP A 50 -1.72 -1.13 40.50
C ASP A 50 -1.73 0.39 40.33
N GLN A 51 -1.56 1.15 41.41
CA GLN A 51 -1.39 2.60 41.35
C GLN A 51 -0.24 3.03 40.43
N GLN A 52 0.86 2.28 40.40
CA GLN A 52 2.00 2.58 39.52
C GLN A 52 1.70 2.24 38.05
N TYR A 53 0.95 1.16 37.79
CA TYR A 53 0.53 0.80 36.44
C TYR A 53 -0.44 1.82 35.83
N TRP A 54 -1.24 2.50 36.68
CA TRP A 54 -2.15 3.56 36.26
C TRP A 54 -1.50 4.95 36.23
N ASN A 55 -0.18 5.06 36.35
CA ASN A 55 0.53 6.33 36.19
C ASN A 55 0.58 6.74 34.71
N ILE A 56 -0.29 7.67 34.32
CA ILE A 56 -0.37 8.17 32.95
C ILE A 56 0.79 9.15 32.71
N PRO A 57 1.68 8.89 31.74
CA PRO A 57 2.78 9.80 31.42
C PRO A 57 2.24 11.14 30.88
N PRO A 58 2.95 12.25 31.14
CA PRO A 58 2.53 13.57 30.67
C PRO A 58 2.50 13.61 29.14
N TYR A 59 1.47 14.26 28.58
CA TYR A 59 1.32 14.39 27.14
C TYR A 59 2.27 15.46 26.57
N ILE A 60 3.21 15.02 25.75
CA ILE A 60 4.13 15.87 25.00
C ILE A 60 3.81 15.68 23.51
N SER A 61 3.25 16.71 22.87
CA SER A 61 2.92 16.63 21.44
C SER A 61 4.05 17.16 20.55
N ASN A 62 4.21 16.59 19.36
CA ASN A 62 5.18 17.07 18.37
C ASN A 62 4.71 18.35 17.65
N TRP A 63 3.40 18.69 17.72
CA TRP A 63 2.82 19.80 16.95
C TRP A 63 2.41 21.02 17.76
N LYS A 64 1.99 20.86 19.02
CA LYS A 64 1.42 21.95 19.84
C LYS A 64 2.12 22.07 21.19
N ASN A 65 2.44 23.30 21.56
CA ASN A 65 2.98 23.68 22.86
C ASN A 65 2.32 24.99 23.33
N PRO A 66 1.09 24.94 23.86
CA PRO A 66 0.31 26.13 24.16
C PRO A 66 0.94 26.99 25.27
N LYS A 67 1.69 26.37 26.19
CA LYS A 67 2.36 27.06 27.30
C LYS A 67 3.82 27.43 27.02
N GLY A 68 4.34 27.09 25.83
CA GLY A 68 5.69 27.46 25.43
C GLY A 68 6.82 26.83 26.25
N TYR A 69 6.63 25.65 26.87
CA TYR A 69 7.67 25.01 27.67
C TYR A 69 8.90 24.63 26.85
N THR A 70 10.09 24.86 27.42
CA THR A 70 11.37 24.36 26.87
C THR A 70 11.54 22.91 27.28
N ILE A 71 11.20 22.01 26.36
CA ILE A 71 11.28 20.56 26.56
C ILE A 71 12.55 20.04 25.88
N PRO A 72 13.41 19.28 26.57
CA PRO A 72 14.62 18.71 25.98
C PRO A 72 14.29 17.68 24.89
N LEU A 73 15.23 17.45 23.98
CA LEU A 73 15.03 16.64 22.77
C LEU A 73 14.71 15.18 23.07
N ASP A 74 15.30 14.60 24.11
CA ASP A 74 15.06 13.23 24.54
C ASP A 74 13.58 12.98 24.85
N LYS A 75 12.92 13.90 25.57
CA LYS A 75 11.49 13.78 25.93
C LYS A 75 10.56 14.00 24.76
N ARG A 76 10.97 14.82 23.77
CA ARG A 76 10.19 15.01 22.53
C ARG A 76 10.28 13.78 21.63
N LEU A 77 11.47 13.20 21.52
CA LEU A 77 11.72 12.03 20.68
C LEU A 77 11.17 10.74 21.29
N ALA A 78 11.12 10.65 22.63
CA ALA A 78 10.59 9.47 23.33
C ALA A 78 9.13 9.14 22.99
N ALA A 79 8.32 10.15 22.63
CA ALA A 79 6.94 9.96 22.20
C ALA A 79 6.84 9.46 20.74
N ASP A 80 7.90 9.64 19.95
CA ASP A 80 7.98 9.19 18.56
C ASP A 80 8.42 7.72 18.57
N GLY A 81 7.46 6.81 18.76
CA GLY A 81 7.67 5.36 18.83
C GLY A 81 8.30 4.70 17.59
N ARG A 82 8.84 5.49 16.66
CA ARG A 82 9.61 5.04 15.48
C ARG A 82 10.83 4.22 15.86
N GLY A 83 11.45 4.49 17.01
CA GLY A 83 12.58 3.71 17.51
C GLY A 83 12.24 2.28 17.92
N LEU A 84 10.94 1.95 18.07
CA LEU A 84 10.46 0.60 18.35
C LEU A 84 10.03 -0.16 17.08
N GLN A 85 9.96 0.53 15.93
CA GLN A 85 9.56 -0.11 14.68
C GLN A 85 10.77 -0.74 13.98
N ASP A 86 10.85 -2.07 14.03
CA ASP A 86 11.80 -2.81 13.22
C ASP A 86 11.43 -2.70 11.73
N VAL A 87 12.37 -2.23 10.92
CA VAL A 87 12.19 -2.13 9.46
C VAL A 87 12.37 -3.52 8.85
N HIS A 88 11.26 -4.21 8.62
CA HIS A 88 11.25 -5.53 8.00
C HIS A 88 11.24 -5.39 6.47
N ILE A 89 12.29 -5.89 5.80
CA ILE A 89 12.36 -5.90 4.34
C ILE A 89 11.86 -7.25 3.81
N SER A 90 10.89 -7.22 2.89
CA SER A 90 10.37 -8.45 2.27
C SER A 90 11.29 -8.98 1.18
N TYR A 91 11.48 -10.31 1.13
CA TYR A 91 12.21 -11.00 0.05
C TYR A 91 11.64 -10.73 -1.36
N LYS A 92 10.35 -10.37 -1.45
CA LYS A 92 9.70 -10.03 -2.73
C LYS A 92 10.41 -8.88 -3.46
N PHE A 93 10.98 -7.91 -2.73
CA PHE A 93 11.72 -6.81 -3.33
C PHE A 93 13.04 -7.27 -3.96
N ALA A 94 13.73 -8.24 -3.35
CA ALA A 94 14.93 -8.83 -3.93
C ALA A 94 14.60 -9.56 -5.25
N LYS A 95 13.58 -10.43 -5.23
CA LYS A 95 13.13 -11.15 -6.44
C LYS A 95 12.68 -10.20 -7.56
N LEU A 96 12.02 -9.09 -7.21
CA LEU A 96 11.63 -8.07 -8.19
C LEU A 96 12.86 -7.42 -8.83
N SER A 97 13.85 -7.01 -8.03
CA SER A 97 15.07 -6.38 -8.55
C SER A 97 15.87 -7.30 -9.47
N GLU A 98 15.94 -8.60 -9.13
CA GLU A 98 16.56 -9.63 -9.97
C GLU A 98 15.80 -9.83 -11.29
N ALA A 99 14.47 -9.94 -11.22
CA ALA A 99 13.65 -10.10 -12.42
C ALA A 99 13.80 -8.89 -13.36
N LEU A 100 13.79 -7.67 -12.83
CA LEU A 100 13.99 -6.46 -13.62
C LEU A 100 15.37 -6.42 -14.28
N TYR A 101 16.41 -6.86 -13.57
CA TYR A 101 17.76 -6.93 -14.13
C TYR A 101 17.83 -7.89 -15.33
N VAL A 102 17.24 -9.08 -15.21
CA VAL A 102 17.20 -10.05 -16.31
C VAL A 102 16.40 -9.52 -17.50
N VAL A 103 15.23 -8.92 -17.23
CA VAL A 103 14.37 -8.33 -18.27
C VAL A 103 15.09 -7.20 -19.01
N GLU A 104 15.82 -6.34 -18.30
CA GLU A 104 16.57 -5.24 -18.92
C GLU A 104 17.66 -5.75 -19.88
N GLN A 105 18.45 -6.76 -19.47
CA GLN A 105 19.48 -7.33 -20.32
C GLN A 105 18.86 -7.98 -21.58
N LYS A 106 17.75 -8.71 -21.42
CA LYS A 106 17.03 -9.30 -22.55
C LYS A 106 16.47 -8.24 -23.50
N ALA A 107 15.92 -7.15 -22.98
CA ALA A 107 15.46 -6.04 -23.80
C ALA A 107 16.61 -5.42 -24.62
N LYS A 108 17.79 -5.22 -24.02
CA LYS A 108 18.99 -4.73 -24.72
C LYS A 108 19.44 -5.67 -25.82
N GLU A 109 19.49 -6.98 -25.56
CA GLU A 109 19.83 -7.99 -26.57
C GLU A 109 18.87 -7.91 -27.78
N VAL A 110 17.57 -7.85 -27.53
CA VAL A 110 16.54 -7.75 -28.60
C VAL A 110 16.71 -6.47 -29.41
N VAL A 111 16.96 -5.32 -28.77
CA VAL A 111 17.20 -4.05 -29.47
C VAL A 111 18.46 -4.12 -30.34
N VAL A 112 19.55 -4.70 -29.83
CA VAL A 112 20.80 -4.85 -30.60
C VAL A 112 20.58 -5.76 -31.80
N VAL A 113 19.93 -6.92 -31.63
CA VAL A 113 19.63 -7.85 -32.72
C VAL A 113 18.74 -7.18 -33.76
N ARG A 114 17.66 -6.51 -33.36
CA ARG A 114 16.76 -5.78 -34.27
C ARG A 114 17.52 -4.71 -35.06
N SER A 115 18.38 -3.94 -34.40
CA SER A 115 19.18 -2.90 -35.06
C SER A 115 20.15 -3.46 -36.09
N LYS A 116 20.70 -4.67 -35.88
CA LYS A 116 21.58 -5.37 -36.83
C LYS A 116 20.79 -5.88 -38.03
N VAL A 117 19.68 -6.58 -37.79
CA VAL A 117 18.81 -7.10 -38.84
C VAL A 117 18.30 -5.96 -39.73
N GLN A 118 17.86 -4.86 -39.13
CA GLN A 118 17.39 -3.70 -39.87
C GLN A 118 18.49 -3.10 -40.77
N LYS A 119 19.73 -3.02 -40.27
CA LYS A 119 20.87 -2.55 -41.08
C LYS A 119 21.18 -3.51 -42.22
N GLU A 120 21.16 -4.81 -41.99
CA GLU A 120 21.39 -5.81 -43.04
C GLU A 120 20.30 -5.77 -44.12
N MET A 121 19.03 -5.60 -43.74
CA MET A 121 17.92 -5.43 -44.69
C MET A 121 18.09 -4.17 -45.53
N MET A 122 18.44 -3.04 -44.91
CA MET A 122 18.70 -1.78 -45.62
C MET A 122 19.87 -1.91 -46.60
N MET A 123 20.98 -2.56 -46.18
CA MET A 123 22.12 -2.80 -47.08
C MET A 123 21.73 -3.68 -48.27
N LYS A 124 20.99 -4.77 -48.04
CA LYS A 124 20.48 -5.66 -49.10
C LYS A 124 19.53 -4.92 -50.05
N GLU A 125 18.66 -4.05 -49.53
CA GLU A 125 17.75 -3.26 -50.36
C GLU A 125 18.51 -2.27 -51.25
N MET A 126 19.52 -1.58 -50.71
CA MET A 126 20.39 -0.68 -51.49
C MET A 126 21.16 -1.44 -52.57
N GLU A 127 21.70 -2.62 -52.26
CA GLU A 127 22.41 -3.48 -53.23
C GLU A 127 21.50 -3.91 -54.39
N LEU A 128 20.27 -4.36 -54.08
CA LEU A 128 19.27 -4.74 -55.09
C LEU A 128 18.83 -3.55 -55.95
N GLN A 129 18.64 -2.38 -55.33
CA GLN A 129 18.27 -1.16 -56.04
C GLN A 129 19.37 -0.72 -57.02
N GLU A 130 20.65 -0.79 -56.61
CA GLU A 130 21.78 -0.46 -57.47
C GLU A 130 21.93 -1.43 -58.64
N LEU A 131 21.72 -2.73 -58.41
CA LEU A 131 21.75 -3.75 -59.47
C LEU A 131 20.63 -3.53 -60.49
N ALA A 132 19.41 -3.23 -60.03
CA ALA A 132 18.29 -2.90 -60.90
C ALA A 132 18.54 -1.62 -61.71
N ARG A 133 19.17 -0.61 -61.11
CA ARG A 133 19.57 0.64 -61.79
C ARG A 133 20.58 0.35 -62.91
N LYS A 134 21.63 -0.42 -62.63
CA LYS A 134 22.64 -0.84 -63.62
C LYS A 134 22.01 -1.60 -64.79
N ALA A 135 21.17 -2.61 -64.51
CA ALA A 135 20.49 -3.38 -65.54
C ALA A 135 19.56 -2.53 -66.42
N ARG A 136 18.91 -1.49 -65.87
CA ARG A 136 18.11 -0.52 -66.64
C ARG A 136 18.98 0.34 -67.55
N SER A 137 20.12 0.84 -67.07
CA SER A 137 21.04 1.66 -67.88
C SER A 137 21.72 0.89 -69.01
N GLU A 138 21.97 -0.41 -68.84
CA GLU A 138 22.54 -1.25 -69.90
C GLU A 138 21.53 -1.55 -71.02
N ARG A 139 20.24 -1.64 -70.70
CA ARG A 139 19.15 -1.82 -71.67
C ARG A 139 18.78 -0.56 -72.42
N THR A 140 19.01 0.60 -71.83
CA THR A 140 18.61 1.90 -72.38
C THR A 140 19.84 2.79 -72.36
N GLY A 141 20.56 2.90 -73.47
CA GLY A 141 21.71 3.80 -73.62
C GLY A 141 21.36 5.29 -73.59
N VAL A 142 20.44 5.71 -72.72
CA VAL A 142 19.92 7.08 -72.61
C VAL A 142 19.91 7.53 -71.16
N VAL A 143 20.58 8.66 -70.92
CA VAL A 143 20.68 9.38 -69.65
C VAL A 143 19.28 9.82 -69.18
N VAL A 144 18.87 9.35 -68.00
CA VAL A 144 17.71 9.91 -67.27
C VAL A 144 18.23 10.59 -66.00
N VAL A 145 18.06 11.91 -65.96
CA VAL A 145 18.38 12.80 -64.85
C VAL A 145 17.38 12.56 -63.70
N PRO A 146 17.83 12.32 -62.45
CA PRO A 146 16.92 12.14 -61.32
C PRO A 146 16.55 13.50 -60.71
N THR A 147 15.26 13.78 -60.56
CA THR A 147 14.73 14.88 -59.75
C THR A 147 14.65 14.47 -58.26
N PRO A 148 14.96 15.35 -57.30
CA PRO A 148 15.03 15.00 -55.88
C PRO A 148 13.64 15.04 -55.24
N SER A 149 13.15 13.90 -54.75
CA SER A 149 11.97 13.84 -53.89
C SER A 149 12.36 14.02 -52.42
N GLU A 150 11.67 14.97 -51.81
CA GLU A 150 11.71 15.47 -50.45
C GLU A 150 11.56 14.37 -49.38
N LYS A 151 12.54 14.28 -48.47
CA LYS A 151 12.50 13.37 -47.32
C LYS A 151 11.70 14.02 -46.20
N THR A 152 10.45 13.59 -46.03
CA THR A 152 9.72 13.88 -44.79
C THR A 152 10.36 13.10 -43.65
N ASN A 153 11.01 13.84 -42.76
CA ASN A 153 11.38 13.39 -41.42
C ASN A 153 10.13 12.85 -40.72
N ASN A 154 9.84 11.55 -40.83
CA ASN A 154 8.88 10.83 -40.00
C ASN A 154 9.07 9.29 -40.10
N ASP A 155 10.29 8.82 -40.33
CA ASP A 155 10.63 7.41 -40.13
C ASP A 155 10.84 7.15 -38.63
N VAL A 156 9.81 7.45 -37.83
CA VAL A 156 9.57 6.66 -36.63
C VAL A 156 9.23 5.29 -37.16
N LEU A 157 10.22 4.40 -37.13
CA LEU A 157 10.08 2.97 -37.36
C LEU A 157 9.11 2.37 -36.35
N ILE A 158 7.82 2.60 -36.57
CA ILE A 158 6.75 1.70 -36.18
C ILE A 158 6.85 0.52 -37.14
N ILE A 159 7.89 -0.30 -36.97
CA ILE A 159 7.81 -1.69 -37.43
C ILE A 159 6.86 -2.34 -36.43
N CYS A 160 5.59 -2.39 -36.83
CA CYS A 160 4.66 -3.42 -36.43
C CYS A 160 5.27 -4.76 -36.82
N GLU A 161 5.89 -5.43 -35.86
CA GLU A 161 5.99 -6.88 -35.88
C GLU A 161 5.31 -7.34 -34.59
N PRO A 162 4.30 -8.22 -34.67
CA PRO A 162 3.46 -8.55 -33.53
C PRO A 162 4.32 -9.23 -32.48
N LEU A 163 4.31 -8.66 -31.27
CA LEU A 163 4.74 -9.37 -30.07
C LEU A 163 4.06 -10.75 -30.11
N PRO A 164 4.76 -11.88 -29.93
CA PRO A 164 4.08 -13.15 -29.79
C PRO A 164 3.05 -12.98 -28.68
N GLU A 165 1.77 -13.18 -29.02
CA GLU A 165 0.66 -13.14 -28.08
C GLU A 165 0.88 -14.27 -27.07
N LEU A 166 1.72 -14.02 -26.07
CA LEU A 166 1.62 -14.69 -24.79
C LEU A 166 0.30 -14.19 -24.18
N PRO A 167 -0.47 -15.05 -23.49
CA PRO A 167 -1.81 -14.75 -23.01
C PRO A 167 -1.76 -13.74 -21.86
N MET A 168 -1.46 -12.47 -22.17
CA MET A 168 -1.38 -11.35 -21.23
C MET A 168 -2.77 -11.03 -20.65
N LEU A 169 -3.85 -11.39 -21.36
CA LEU A 169 -5.22 -11.30 -20.84
C LEU A 169 -5.49 -12.32 -19.73
N SER A 170 -4.76 -13.45 -19.65
CA SER A 170 -4.92 -14.39 -18.52
C SER A 170 -4.23 -13.87 -17.25
N LEU A 171 -3.09 -13.18 -17.38
CA LEU A 171 -2.34 -12.63 -16.26
C LEU A 171 -2.97 -11.34 -15.71
N ILE A 172 -3.54 -10.49 -16.56
CA ILE A 172 -4.26 -9.28 -16.11
C ILE A 172 -5.56 -9.66 -15.36
N PHE A 173 -6.29 -10.69 -15.81
CA PHE A 173 -7.49 -11.18 -15.12
C PHE A 173 -7.17 -11.94 -13.82
N CYS A 174 -5.99 -12.58 -13.73
CA CYS A 174 -5.58 -13.33 -12.53
C CYS A 174 -5.05 -12.42 -11.41
N VAL A 175 -4.43 -11.28 -11.74
CA VAL A 175 -3.97 -10.31 -10.72
C VAL A 175 -5.13 -9.46 -10.17
N THR A 176 -6.20 -9.23 -10.94
CA THR A 176 -7.38 -8.50 -10.45
C THR A 176 -8.32 -9.36 -9.59
N THR A 177 -8.31 -10.68 -9.72
CA THR A 177 -9.15 -11.61 -8.94
C THR A 177 -8.52 -12.10 -7.63
N LEU A 178 -7.24 -11.78 -7.37
CA LEU A 178 -6.52 -12.12 -6.13
C LEU A 178 -6.36 -10.92 -5.17
N LEU A 179 -6.91 -9.76 -5.52
CA LEU A 179 -6.86 -8.53 -4.72
C LEU A 179 -8.26 -7.99 -4.33
N PHE A 180 -9.31 -8.80 -4.53
CA PHE A 180 -10.64 -8.61 -3.95
C PHE A 180 -11.16 -9.94 -3.41
#